data_AF-A0A6V7KGA3-F1
#
_entry.id   AF-A0A6V7KGA3-F1
#
_cell.length_a   1.000
_cell.length_b   1.000
_cell.length_c   1.000
_cell.angle_alpha   90.00
_cell.angle_beta   90.00
_cell.angle_gamma   90.00
#
_symmetry.space_group_name_H-M   'P 1'
#
loop_
_entity.id
_entity.type
_entity.pdbx_description
1 polymer ?
#
loop_
_entity_poly.entity_id
_entity_poly.type
_entity_poly.pdbx_seq_one_letter_code
_entity_poly.pdbx_strand_id
1 'polypeptide(L)' 'PAHVKACFLGSSLSIPITDGKLALGTWQGVWFCEHRNNAGSRKLVITLTGCLRDSGRSPMSPVSPIASTSS' A
#
# COMPACT_ATOMS: atom_id res chain seq x y z
N PRO A 1 25.06 -10.66 14.32
CA PRO A 1 23.72 -11.30 14.22
C PRO A 1 22.53 -10.36 13.87
N ALA A 2 22.77 -9.14 13.35
CA ALA A 2 21.69 -8.24 12.91
C ALA A 2 21.23 -8.52 11.46
N HIS A 3 22.18 -8.84 10.57
CA HIS A 3 21.93 -9.10 9.15
C HIS A 3 20.98 -10.29 8.91
N VAL A 4 21.10 -11.37 9.68
CA VAL A 4 20.25 -12.56 9.53
C VAL A 4 18.78 -12.29 9.91
N LYS A 5 18.53 -11.45 10.93
CA LYS A 5 17.16 -11.10 11.36
C LYS A 5 16.45 -10.17 10.37
N ALA A 6 17.20 -9.25 9.74
CA ALA A 6 16.65 -8.36 8.72
C ALA A 6 16.23 -9.11 7.45
N CYS A 7 16.96 -10.16 7.04
CA CYS A 7 16.59 -10.98 5.89
C CYS A 7 15.29 -11.76 6.10
N PHE A 8 14.97 -12.16 7.35
CA PHE A 8 13.72 -12.86 7.67
C PHE A 8 12.49 -11.94 7.75
N LEU A 9 12.67 -10.68 8.15
CA LEU A 9 11.58 -9.71 8.33
C LEU A 9 11.31 -8.85 7.08
N GLY A 10 12.25 -8.81 6.12
CA GLY A 10 12.18 -7.95 4.95
C GLY A 10 12.43 -6.47 5.27
N SER A 11 12.96 -5.72 4.30
CA SER A 11 13.23 -4.27 4.44
C SER A 11 12.08 -3.38 3.93
N SER A 12 11.04 -3.98 3.36
CA SER A 12 9.88 -3.30 2.79
C SER A 12 8.62 -4.14 2.95
N LEU A 13 7.48 -3.48 3.12
CA LEU A 13 6.16 -4.10 3.15
C LEU A 13 5.24 -3.39 2.15
N SER A 14 4.41 -4.15 1.44
CA SER A 14 3.32 -3.62 0.63
C SER A 14 2.01 -3.83 1.37
N ILE A 15 1.26 -2.75 1.60
CA ILE A 15 -0.01 -2.75 2.33
C ILE A 15 -1.09 -2.20 1.41
N PRO A 16 -2.17 -2.96 1.14
CA PRO A 16 -3.29 -2.44 0.35
C PRO A 16 -3.99 -1.28 1.06
N ILE A 17 -4.55 -0.37 0.27
CA ILE A 17 -5.31 0.79 0.77
C ILE A 17 -6.71 0.72 0.20
N THR A 18 -7.71 0.75 1.08
CA THR A 18 -9.14 0.71 0.73
C THR A 18 -9.83 1.86 1.45
N ASP A 19 -10.62 2.65 0.71
CA ASP A 19 -11.36 3.79 1.27
C ASP A 19 -10.48 4.78 2.07
N GLY A 20 -9.25 5.00 1.59
CA GLY A 20 -8.29 5.90 2.24
C GLY A 20 -7.67 5.35 3.53
N LYS A 21 -7.88 4.07 3.86
CA LYS A 21 -7.33 3.42 5.07
C LYS A 21 -6.45 2.23 4.68
N LEU A 22 -5.42 1.98 5.49
CA LEU A 22 -4.62 0.75 5.37
C LEU A 22 -5.53 -0.45 5.65
N ALA A 23 -5.57 -1.42 4.73
CA ALA A 23 -6.38 -2.63 4.86
C ALA A 23 -5.70 -3.65 5.78
N LEU A 24 -5.60 -3.32 7.06
CA LEU A 24 -5.05 -4.19 8.11
C LEU A 24 -6.18 -4.96 8.80
N GLY A 25 -5.93 -6.23 9.11
CA GLY A 25 -6.79 -7.00 10.00
C GLY A 25 -6.70 -6.51 11.45
N THR A 26 -7.67 -6.91 12.29
CA THR A 26 -7.79 -6.48 13.70
C THR A 26 -6.50 -6.62 14.52
N TRP A 27 -5.67 -7.62 14.20
CA TRP A 27 -4.44 -7.92 14.91
C TRP A 27 -3.16 -7.63 14.11
N GLN A 28 -3.29 -7.02 12.92
CA GLN A 28 -2.15 -6.64 12.10
C GLN A 28 -1.68 -5.22 12.46
N GLY A 29 -0.37 -5.07 12.65
CA GLY A 29 0.28 -3.78 12.84
C GLY A 29 1.50 -3.65 11.92
N VAL A 30 2.05 -2.44 11.85
CA VAL A 30 3.26 -2.14 11.12
C VAL A 30 4.31 -1.71 12.13
N TRP A 31 5.43 -2.44 12.18
CA TRP A 31 6.51 -2.21 13.14
C TRP A 31 7.81 -1.90 12.44
N PHE A 32 8.57 -0.98 13.00
CA PHE A 32 9.95 -0.74 12.64
C PHE A 32 10.87 -1.42 13.65
N CYS A 33 11.62 -2.43 13.20
CA CYS A 33 12.52 -3.20 14.05
C CYS A 33 13.98 -2.79 13.82
N GLU A 34 14.56 -1.98 14.71
CA GLU A 34 16.00 -1.68 14.71
C GLU A 34 16.71 -2.55 15.75
N HIS A 35 17.70 -3.30 15.29
CA HIS A 35 18.35 -4.36 16.09
C HIS A 35 19.73 -3.95 16.63
N ARG A 36 20.12 -2.68 16.50
CA ARG A 36 21.37 -2.14 17.05
C ARG A 36 21.11 -1.37 18.33
N ASN A 37 21.90 -1.67 19.36
CA ASN A 37 21.87 -0.97 20.65
C ASN A 37 22.23 0.52 20.52
N ASN A 38 23.15 0.87 19.61
CA ASN A 38 23.46 2.25 19.22
C ASN A 38 23.13 2.47 17.75
N ALA A 39 21.88 2.84 17.49
CA ALA A 39 21.40 3.15 16.16
C ALA A 39 21.35 4.67 15.93
N GLY A 40 22.00 5.16 14.87
CA GLY A 40 21.75 6.52 14.37
C GLY A 40 20.35 6.68 13.75
N SER A 41 20.01 7.90 13.32
CA SER A 41 18.71 8.21 12.70
C SER A 41 18.40 7.34 11.46
N ARG A 42 17.11 7.07 11.23
CA ARG A 42 16.60 6.26 10.12
C ARG A 42 15.53 7.02 9.37
N LYS A 43 15.48 6.81 8.06
CA LYS A 43 14.45 7.36 7.18
C LYS A 43 13.60 6.23 6.66
N LEU A 44 12.30 6.29 6.93
CA LEU A 44 11.30 5.45 6.29
C LEU A 44 10.80 6.17 5.03
N VAL A 45 10.72 5.45 3.91
CA VAL A 45 10.16 5.96 2.66
C VAL A 45 8.85 5.24 2.41
N ILE A 46 7.79 6.01 2.16
CA ILE A 46 6.45 5.51 1.84
C ILE A 46 6.13 5.95 0.43
N THR A 47 5.77 4.98 -0.42
CA THR A 47 5.28 5.26 -1.78
C THR A 47 3.82 4.84 -1.85
N LEU A 48 2.96 5.76 -2.25
CA LEU A 48 1.54 5.51 -2.46
C LEU A 48 1.26 5.47 -3.96
N THR A 49 0.62 4.38 -4.40
CA THR A 49 0.26 4.18 -5.81
C THR A 49 -1.22 3.83 -5.87
N GLY A 50 -1.98 4.56 -6.69
CA GLY A 50 -3.41 4.36 -6.84
C GLY A 50 -4.09 5.52 -7.58
N CYS A 51 -5.41 5.46 -7.68
CA CYS A 51 -6.25 6.53 -8.24
C CYS A 51 -7.11 7.15 -7.15
N LEU A 52 -7.44 8.44 -7.31
CA LEU A 52 -8.43 9.09 -6.47
C LEU A 52 -9.80 8.47 -6.77
N ARG A 53 -10.56 8.16 -5.71
CA ARG A 53 -11.96 7.77 -5.88
C ARG A 53 -12.75 9.02 -6.27
N ASP A 54 -13.26 9.05 -7.49
CA ASP A 54 -14.09 10.16 -7.94
C ASP A 54 -15.38 10.16 -7.12
N SER A 55 -15.63 11.26 -6.40
CA SER A 55 -16.83 11.43 -5.57
C SER A 55 -18.09 11.70 -6.42
N GLY A 56 -17.92 11.95 -7.71
CA GLY A 56 -19.01 12.30 -8.66
C GLY A 56 -19.40 11.20 -9.65
N ARG A 57 -18.71 10.07 -9.72
CA ARG A 57 -19.03 8.97 -10.64
C ARG A 57 -19.53 7.76 -9.85
N SER A 58 -20.85 7.67 -9.68
CA SER A 58 -21.48 6.37 -9.46
C SER A 58 -20.96 5.41 -10.53
N PRO A 59 -20.57 4.16 -10.22
CA PRO A 59 -20.18 3.22 -11.26
C PRO A 59 -21.41 3.06 -12.14
N MET A 60 -21.39 3.65 -13.34
CA MET A 60 -22.33 3.23 -14.36
C MET A 60 -22.13 1.73 -14.47
N SER A 61 -23.24 1.01 -14.28
CA SER A 61 -23.29 -0.43 -14.39
C SER A 61 -22.57 -0.88 -15.67
N PRO A 62 -21.97 -2.07 -15.69
CA PRO A 62 -21.37 -2.61 -16.90
C PRO A 62 -22.49 -3.01 -17.86
N VAL A 63 -23.13 -2.03 -18.49
CA VAL A 63 -23.95 -2.24 -19.69
C VAL A 63 -23.10 -1.81 -20.87
N SER A 64 -22.32 -2.80 -21.29
CA SER A 64 -22.08 -3.19 -22.68
C SER A 64 -21.26 -2.28 -23.62
N PRO A 65 -20.47 -2.92 -24.50
CA PRO A 65 -19.58 -2.26 -25.43
C PRO A 65 -20.35 -1.89 -26.69
N ILE A 66 -20.47 -0.61 -27.03
CA ILE A 66 -20.50 -0.19 -28.44
C ILE A 66 -20.22 1.31 -28.53
N ALA A 67 -19.02 1.64 -28.98
CA ALA A 67 -18.83 2.82 -29.81
C ALA A 67 -18.35 2.29 -31.16
N SER A 68 -19.31 1.68 -31.88
CA SER A 68 -19.21 1.55 -33.32
C SER A 68 -19.02 2.94 -33.92
N THR A 69 -18.15 2.97 -34.91
CA THR A 69 -18.00 3.96 -35.96
C THR A 69 -19.21 4.88 -36.18
N SER A 70 -19.01 6.20 -36.15
CA SER A 70 -19.67 7.08 -37.12
C SER A 70 -18.91 8.38 -37.30
N SER A 71 -18.57 8.62 -38.58
CA SER A 71 -18.09 9.83 -39.27
C SER A 71 -16.71 10.39 -38.94
#